data_AF-A0A8J5X9Y1-F1
#
_entry.id   AF-A0A8J5X9Y1-F1
#
_cell.length_a   1.000
_cell.length_b   1.000
_cell.length_c   1.000
_cell.angle_alpha   90.00
_cell.angle_beta   90.00
_cell.angle_gamma   90.00
#
_symmetry.space_group_name_H-M   'P 1'
#
loop_
_entity.id
_entity.type
_entity.pdbx_description
1 polymer ?
#
loop_
_entity_poly.entity_id
_entity_poly.type
_entity_poly.pdbx_seq_one_letter_code
_entity_poly.pdbx_strand_id
1 'polypeptide(L)'
;MTERLEWDGDAGGALATAGSWEYKPPGATDMPVELNVSFLERAPNARGVFGSKAVGEPAILGSACVLSALRHAVRAVRDDEPHARGVHEQLDAPVTPDALTAACDVDWRRFSF
;
A
#
# COMPACT_ATOMS: atom_id res chain seq x y z
N MET A 1 -2.82 -1.66 -1.92
CA MET A 1 -3.02 -0.21 -1.68
C MET A 1 -4.13 0.39 -2.55
N THR A 2 -4.63 -0.36 -3.52
CA THR A 2 -5.74 0.03 -4.42
C THR A 2 -7.12 -0.18 -3.79
N GLU A 3 -7.24 -1.15 -2.88
CA GLU A 3 -8.49 -1.50 -2.21
C GLU A 3 -8.90 -0.42 -1.22
N ARG A 4 -10.03 0.25 -1.50
CA ARG A 4 -10.64 1.26 -0.64
C ARG A 4 -12.12 0.96 -0.49
N LEU A 5 -12.63 1.14 0.71
CA LEU A 5 -14.06 1.11 1.01
C LEU A 5 -14.54 2.52 1.30
N GLU A 6 -15.62 2.93 0.63
CA GLU A 6 -16.25 4.24 0.83
C GLU A 6 -17.72 4.03 1.18
N TRP A 7 -18.24 4.84 2.09
CA TRP A 7 -19.62 4.78 2.56
C TRP A 7 -20.31 6.11 2.29
N ASP A 8 -21.57 6.05 1.88
CA ASP A 8 -22.41 7.23 1.67
C ASP A 8 -22.82 7.82 3.03
N GLY A 9 -22.26 8.99 3.34
CA GLY A 9 -22.53 9.71 4.59
C GLY A 9 -23.92 10.36 4.65
N ASP A 10 -24.53 10.67 3.51
CA ASP A 10 -25.77 11.43 3.42
C ASP A 10 -27.00 10.53 3.19
N ALA A 11 -26.83 9.35 2.59
CA ALA A 11 -27.90 8.37 2.33
C ALA A 11 -27.92 7.17 3.32
N GLY A 12 -27.52 7.39 4.57
CA GLY A 12 -27.74 6.41 5.65
C GLY A 12 -26.65 5.35 5.82
N GLY A 13 -25.43 5.57 5.32
CA GLY A 13 -24.27 4.70 5.57
C GLY A 13 -24.17 3.49 4.65
N ALA A 14 -24.81 3.53 3.48
CA ALA A 14 -24.69 2.47 2.48
C ALA A 14 -23.24 2.39 1.92
N LEU A 15 -22.77 1.18 1.58
CA LEU A 15 -21.45 1.00 0.96
C LEU A 15 -21.48 1.50 -0.49
N ALA A 16 -20.72 2.55 -0.79
CA ALA A 16 -20.62 3.13 -2.13
C ALA A 16 -19.78 2.24 -3.06
N THR A 17 -18.77 1.55 -2.52
CA THR A 17 -17.88 0.65 -3.28
C THR A 17 -18.36 -0.81 -3.26
N ALA A 18 -19.65 -1.05 -3.49
CA ALA A 18 -20.25 -2.39 -3.40
C ALA A 18 -19.99 -3.27 -4.63
N GLY A 19 -19.62 -2.69 -5.77
CA GLY A 19 -19.34 -3.38 -7.02
C GLY A 19 -17.84 -3.53 -7.32
N SER A 20 -17.53 -4.41 -8.26
CA SER A 20 -16.16 -4.56 -8.81
C SER A 20 -15.72 -3.36 -9.65
N TRP A 21 -16.66 -2.49 -10.04
CA TRP A 21 -16.37 -1.27 -10.79
C TRP A 21 -15.78 -0.20 -9.89
N GLU A 22 -16.14 -0.18 -8.62
CA GLU A 22 -15.68 0.78 -7.63
C GLU A 22 -14.58 0.17 -6.75
N TYR A 23 -14.72 -1.09 -6.32
CA TYR A 23 -13.71 -1.80 -5.54
C TYR A 23 -12.64 -2.45 -6.42
N LYS A 24 -11.37 -2.08 -6.23
CA LYS A 24 -10.24 -2.51 -7.05
C LYS A 24 -9.27 -3.45 -6.31
N PRO A 25 -9.49 -4.78 -6.33
CA PRO A 25 -8.52 -5.73 -5.82
C PRO A 25 -7.23 -5.69 -6.66
N PRO A 26 -6.07 -6.04 -6.08
CA PRO A 26 -4.81 -6.09 -6.81
C PRO A 26 -4.91 -7.01 -8.03
N GLY A 27 -4.58 -6.47 -9.20
CA GLY A 27 -4.50 -7.19 -10.47
C GLY A 27 -3.06 -7.56 -10.84
N ALA A 28 -2.89 -8.11 -12.06
CA ALA A 28 -1.58 -8.53 -12.55
C ALA A 28 -0.56 -7.37 -12.65
N THR A 29 -1.03 -6.14 -12.88
CA THR A 29 -0.19 -4.94 -12.99
C THR A 29 0.26 -4.39 -11.63
N ASP A 30 -0.36 -4.80 -10.53
CA ASP A 30 -0.02 -4.36 -9.18
C ASP A 30 1.10 -5.21 -8.55
N MET A 31 1.46 -6.32 -9.20
CA MET A 31 2.53 -7.21 -8.75
C MET A 31 3.90 -6.54 -8.90
N PRO A 32 4.82 -6.69 -7.92
CA PRO A 32 6.19 -6.22 -8.08
C PRO A 32 6.83 -6.80 -9.35
N VAL A 33 7.54 -5.96 -10.10
CA VAL A 33 8.28 -6.39 -11.31
C VAL A 33 9.26 -7.51 -10.98
N GLU A 34 9.87 -7.43 -9.80
CA GLU A 34 10.74 -8.47 -9.26
C GLU A 34 10.23 -8.90 -7.88
N LEU A 35 9.93 -10.20 -7.75
CA LEU A 35 9.46 -10.81 -6.51
C LEU A 35 10.38 -11.96 -6.13
N ASN A 36 11.23 -11.74 -5.13
CA ASN A 36 12.17 -12.74 -4.63
C ASN A 36 11.61 -13.43 -3.37
N VAL A 37 11.47 -14.74 -3.41
CA VAL A 37 10.96 -15.55 -2.28
C VAL A 37 11.90 -16.71 -2.03
N SER A 38 12.31 -16.88 -0.77
CA SER A 38 13.17 -17.97 -0.31
C SER A 38 12.65 -18.52 1.01
N PHE A 39 12.71 -19.84 1.18
CA PHE A 39 12.45 -20.47 2.48
C PHE A 39 13.72 -20.55 3.31
N LEU A 40 13.57 -20.36 4.62
CA LEU A 40 14.68 -20.58 5.55
C LEU A 40 15.03 -22.07 5.59
N GLU A 41 16.24 -22.39 5.16
CA GLU A 41 16.74 -23.76 5.18
C GLU A 41 16.99 -24.26 6.61
N ARG A 42 16.88 -25.58 6.81
CA ARG A 42 17.23 -26.26 8.07
C ARG A 42 16.53 -25.66 9.30
N ALA A 43 15.25 -25.29 9.17
CA ALA A 43 14.46 -24.68 10.24
C ALA A 43 13.38 -25.65 10.80
N PRO A 44 13.75 -26.72 11.53
CA PRO A 44 12.83 -27.76 11.95
C PRO A 44 11.72 -27.24 12.87
N ASN A 45 10.54 -27.85 12.79
CA ASN A 45 9.43 -27.62 13.72
C ASN A 45 8.96 -28.92 14.35
N ALA A 46 9.44 -29.25 15.56
CA ALA A 46 9.09 -30.49 16.24
C ALA A 46 7.58 -30.64 16.55
N ARG A 47 6.83 -29.54 16.57
CA ARG A 47 5.38 -29.53 16.83
C ARG A 47 4.53 -29.58 15.55
N GLY A 48 5.14 -29.32 14.39
CA GLY A 48 4.44 -29.31 13.12
C GLY A 48 4.32 -30.71 12.54
N VAL A 49 3.19 -31.01 11.90
CA VAL A 49 3.05 -32.25 11.12
C VAL A 49 4.14 -32.27 10.06
N PHE A 50 5.00 -33.29 10.09
CA PHE A 50 6.19 -33.41 9.24
C PHE A 50 7.14 -32.19 9.28
N GLY A 51 7.18 -31.44 10.38
CA GLY A 51 8.04 -30.25 10.46
C GLY A 51 7.48 -29.00 9.78
N SER A 52 6.22 -29.01 9.35
CA SER A 52 5.55 -27.87 8.70
C SER A 52 5.35 -26.66 9.62
N LYS A 53 5.06 -25.49 9.04
CA LYS A 53 4.70 -24.25 9.76
C LYS A 53 3.51 -23.60 9.05
N ALA A 54 2.64 -22.94 9.81
CA ALA A 54 1.57 -22.13 9.23
C ALA A 54 2.16 -20.87 8.58
N VAL A 55 1.76 -20.59 7.33
CA VAL A 55 2.32 -19.48 6.53
C VAL A 55 1.27 -18.54 5.92
N GLY A 56 -0.02 -18.85 6.06
CA GLY A 56 -1.10 -18.07 5.42
C GLY A 56 -1.12 -16.61 5.84
N GLU A 57 -1.39 -16.34 7.13
CA GLU A 57 -1.47 -14.98 7.66
C GLU A 57 -0.10 -14.26 7.76
N PRO A 58 1.00 -14.92 8.19
CA PRO A 58 2.29 -14.24 8.31
C PRO A 58 2.80 -13.59 7.02
N ALA A 59 2.49 -14.18 5.86
CA ALA A 59 2.89 -13.64 4.57
C ALA A 59 2.20 -12.30 4.26
N ILE A 60 0.96 -12.09 4.74
CA ILE A 60 0.19 -10.86 4.51
C ILE A 60 0.91 -9.66 5.12
N LEU A 61 1.51 -9.82 6.31
CA LEU A 61 2.24 -8.75 6.98
C LEU A 61 3.44 -8.25 6.16
N GLY A 62 4.02 -9.10 5.31
CA GLY A 62 5.10 -8.72 4.40
C GLY A 62 4.73 -7.57 3.46
N SER A 63 3.44 -7.43 3.11
CA SER A 63 2.96 -6.34 2.24
C SER A 63 3.13 -4.93 2.85
N ALA A 64 3.25 -4.81 4.17
CA ALA A 64 3.47 -3.53 4.85
C ALA A 64 4.80 -2.85 4.46
N CYS A 65 5.75 -3.60 3.89
CA CYS A 65 6.98 -3.03 3.36
C CYS A 65 6.70 -2.02 2.23
N VAL A 66 5.66 -2.24 1.43
CA VAL A 66 5.27 -1.37 0.31
C VAL A 66 4.79 -0.02 0.81
N LEU A 67 3.99 0.02 1.87
CA LEU A 67 3.57 1.26 2.52
C LEU A 67 4.77 2.05 3.05
N SER A 68 5.74 1.34 3.64
CA SER A 68 6.96 1.96 4.16
C SER A 68 7.85 2.52 3.04
N ALA A 69 7.93 1.82 1.92
CA ALA A 69 8.65 2.26 0.72
C ALA A 69 8.01 3.53 0.12
N LEU A 70 6.68 3.60 0.04
CA LEU A 70 6.00 4.82 -0.41
C LEU A 70 6.23 6.00 0.53
N ARG A 71 6.15 5.79 1.85
CA ARG A 71 6.47 6.85 2.83
C ARG A 71 7.89 7.38 2.64
N HIS A 72 8.85 6.50 2.35
CA HIS A 72 10.21 6.91 2.03
C HIS A 72 10.25 7.74 0.74
N ALA A 73 9.57 7.30 -0.32
CA ALA A 73 9.53 8.01 -1.60
C ALA A 73 8.91 9.42 -1.46
N VAL A 74 7.80 9.55 -0.74
CA VAL A 74 7.18 10.85 -0.44
C VAL A 74 8.15 11.76 0.30
N ARG A 75 8.81 11.25 1.35
CA ARG A 75 9.81 12.04 2.12
C ARG A 75 10.95 12.54 1.24
N ALA A 76 11.47 11.71 0.34
CA ALA A 76 12.53 12.11 -0.59
C ALA A 76 12.08 13.29 -1.48
N VAL A 77 10.86 13.24 -2.02
CA VAL A 77 10.30 14.35 -2.82
C VAL A 77 10.12 15.62 -1.97
N ARG A 78 9.67 15.51 -0.73
CA ARG A 78 9.46 16.66 0.18
C ARG A 78 10.78 17.29 0.64
N ASP A 79 11.83 16.50 0.78
CA ASP A 79 13.17 16.99 1.19
C ASP A 79 13.85 17.81 0.07
N ASP A 80 13.52 17.54 -1.19
CA ASP A 80 13.97 18.33 -2.35
C ASP A 80 13.22 19.67 -2.47
N GLU A 81 12.05 19.81 -1.84
CA GLU A 81 11.25 21.04 -1.83
C GLU A 81 11.65 21.95 -0.65
N PRO A 82 12.20 23.16 -0.91
CA PRO A 82 12.76 24.02 0.14
C PRO A 82 11.78 24.40 1.26
N HIS A 83 10.47 24.43 0.95
CA HIS A 83 9.41 24.84 1.87
C HIS A 83 8.74 23.66 2.60
N ALA A 84 9.03 22.41 2.21
CA ALA A 84 8.41 21.21 2.76
C ALA A 84 9.37 20.34 3.60
N ARG A 85 10.64 20.76 3.69
CA ARG A 85 11.68 20.03 4.41
C ARG A 85 11.36 19.88 5.90
N GLY A 86 11.36 18.64 6.39
CA GLY A 86 11.06 18.33 7.80
C GLY A 86 9.58 18.23 8.15
N VAL A 87 8.67 18.38 7.18
CA VAL A 87 7.24 18.09 7.39
C VAL A 87 7.04 16.57 7.39
N HIS A 88 6.53 16.04 8.50
CA HIS A 88 6.24 14.62 8.61
C HIS A 88 4.83 14.33 8.05
N GLU A 89 4.77 13.92 6.78
CA GLU A 89 3.51 13.52 6.15
C GLU A 89 2.94 12.25 6.80
N GLN A 90 1.70 12.31 7.27
CA GLN A 90 0.93 11.13 7.66
C GLN A 90 0.37 10.47 6.39
N LEU A 91 0.98 9.38 5.96
CA LEU A 91 0.50 8.57 4.86
C LEU A 91 -0.23 7.34 5.40
N ASP A 92 -1.56 7.43 5.48
CA ASP A 92 -2.43 6.36 5.95
C ASP A 92 -2.75 5.36 4.85
N ALA A 93 -2.93 4.10 5.22
CA ALA A 93 -3.38 3.07 4.29
C ALA A 93 -4.91 3.09 4.17
N PRO A 94 -5.48 2.82 2.98
CA PRO A 94 -4.81 2.49 1.72
C PRO A 94 -4.22 3.73 1.01
N VAL A 95 -2.98 3.63 0.50
CA VAL A 95 -2.35 4.70 -0.26
C VAL A 95 -2.75 4.61 -1.73
N THR A 96 -3.87 5.24 -2.05
CA THR A 96 -4.34 5.36 -3.41
C THR A 96 -3.59 6.46 -4.17
N PRO A 97 -3.69 6.52 -5.52
CA PRO A 97 -2.98 7.53 -6.31
C PRO A 97 -3.33 8.98 -5.93
N ASP A 98 -4.58 9.25 -5.59
CA ASP A 98 -5.07 10.55 -5.10
C ASP A 98 -4.41 10.95 -3.77
N ALA A 99 -4.38 10.03 -2.79
CA ALA A 99 -3.72 10.27 -1.50
C ALA A 99 -2.21 10.49 -1.67
N LEU A 100 -1.56 9.72 -2.56
CA LEU A 100 -0.14 9.85 -2.84
C LEU A 100 0.19 11.19 -3.52
N THR A 101 -0.62 11.60 -4.50
CA THR A 101 -0.44 12.86 -5.23
C THR A 101 -0.62 14.06 -4.30
N ALA A 102 -1.60 13.99 -3.39
CA ALA A 102 -1.80 15.00 -2.35
C ALA A 102 -0.61 15.08 -1.38
N ALA A 103 -0.10 13.93 -0.91
CA ALA A 103 1.06 13.87 -0.02
C ALA A 103 2.35 14.40 -0.69
N CYS A 104 2.43 14.30 -2.02
CA CYS A 104 3.52 14.85 -2.81
C CYS A 104 3.30 16.30 -3.27
N ASP A 105 2.24 16.99 -2.82
CA ASP A 105 1.89 18.39 -3.20
C ASP A 105 2.09 18.69 -4.69
N VAL A 106 1.63 17.76 -5.53
CA VAL A 106 1.85 17.85 -6.97
C VAL A 106 0.86 18.84 -7.57
N ASP A 107 1.35 19.98 -8.04
CA ASP A 107 0.55 20.91 -8.83
C ASP A 107 0.39 20.40 -10.27
N TRP A 108 -0.78 19.87 -10.59
CA TRP A 108 -1.10 19.34 -11.92
C TRP A 108 -0.98 20.39 -13.03
N ARG A 109 -1.07 21.70 -12.71
CA ARG A 109 -0.91 22.79 -13.69
C ARG A 109 0.51 22.89 -14.24
N ARG A 110 1.50 22.29 -13.57
CA ARG A 110 2.89 22.25 -14.03
C ARG A 110 3.11 21.30 -15.21
N PHE A 111 2.18 20.39 -15.46
CA PHE A 111 2.25 19.48 -16.61
C PHE A 111 1.50 20.10 -17.79
N SER A 112 2.24 20.71 -18.72
CA SER A 112 1.71 21.07 -20.04
C SER A 112 1.93 19.89 -21.00
N PHE A 113 0.87 19.45 -21.68
CA PHE A 113 0.93 18.49 -22.78
C PHE A 113 1.03 19.22 -24.13
#